data_AF-A0A497JYK4-F1
#
_entry.id   AF-A0A497JYK4-F1
#
_cell.length_a   1.000
_cell.length_b   1.000
_cell.length_c   1.000
_cell.angle_alpha   90.00
_cell.angle_beta   90.00
_cell.angle_gamma   90.00
#
_symmetry.space_group_name_H-M   'P 1'
#
loop_
_entity.id
_entity.type
_entity.pdbx_description
1 polymer ?
#
loop_
_entity_poly.entity_id
_entity_poly.type
_entity_poly.pdbx_seq_one_letter_code
_entity_poly.pdbx_strand_id
1 'polypeptide(L)'
;MVPRAISDQEEFVSDAFLTFPMRVKTLITDLYVTWIGMHSLICGRKPAESEAIILSFSEILKLKDLKGVYTLVILVKSTFPLRIGGLGEWLIKRGIYTYTGSALGRGSTDLAGRISRHLRMNKRRKWHIDYLLCSGKASIEAALMFITEDRMECNVNQHLIKSLNPTIPIPNFGSSDCNMGCRSHLLYFGSELPCDILVRKICRLYLQMGEGEVFVLIKDKRHA
;
A
#
# COMPACT_ATOMS: atom_id res chain seq x y z
N MET A 1 29.73 -55.19 47.50
CA MET A 1 30.39 -53.88 47.71
C MET A 1 29.36 -52.76 47.48
N VAL A 2 29.59 -51.62 48.10
CA VAL A 2 28.85 -50.34 48.02
C VAL A 2 29.96 -49.24 47.97
N PRO A 3 29.74 -47.95 47.59
CA PRO A 3 28.46 -47.26 47.35
C PRO A 3 28.38 -46.19 46.21
N ARG A 4 27.16 -45.63 46.00
CA ARG A 4 26.85 -44.22 45.59
C ARG A 4 27.31 -43.73 44.19
N ALA A 5 26.79 -42.63 43.61
CA ALA A 5 25.77 -41.62 43.99
C ALA A 5 25.00 -41.15 42.70
N ILE A 6 23.72 -40.72 42.70
CA ILE A 6 23.16 -39.38 43.06
C ILE A 6 23.76 -38.26 42.18
N SER A 7 23.03 -37.43 41.42
CA SER A 7 21.57 -37.22 41.13
C SER A 7 21.41 -36.62 39.69
N ASP A 8 20.34 -36.03 39.12
CA ASP A 8 19.00 -35.45 39.49
C ASP A 8 17.95 -35.79 38.37
N GLN A 9 16.64 -35.47 38.32
CA GLN A 9 15.77 -34.28 38.55
C GLN A 9 15.90 -33.15 37.49
N GLU A 10 14.83 -32.56 36.91
CA GLU A 10 13.38 -32.51 37.28
C GLU A 10 12.38 -32.90 36.13
N GLU A 11 11.10 -32.92 36.52
CA GLU A 11 9.82 -33.31 35.89
C GLU A 11 9.47 -32.64 34.52
N PHE A 12 8.57 -33.15 33.63
CA PHE A 12 7.11 -33.47 33.76
C PHE A 12 6.29 -32.25 34.25
N VAL A 13 5.13 -31.83 33.73
CA VAL A 13 3.81 -32.43 33.39
C VAL A 13 3.19 -31.52 32.28
N SER A 14 2.51 -31.94 31.20
CA SER A 14 1.08 -32.36 31.07
C SER A 14 0.05 -31.32 31.61
N ASP A 15 -1.16 -31.08 31.04
CA ASP A 15 -1.84 -31.64 29.86
C ASP A 15 -2.98 -30.75 29.29
N ALA A 16 -3.29 -30.97 28.01
CA ALA A 16 -4.64 -30.93 27.38
C ALA A 16 -5.59 -29.69 27.50
N PHE A 17 -6.81 -29.89 26.99
CA PHE A 17 -8.03 -29.05 27.02
C PHE A 17 -8.05 -27.72 26.21
N LEU A 18 -9.11 -27.39 25.47
CA LEU A 18 -10.09 -28.24 24.76
C LEU A 18 -10.72 -27.47 23.57
N THR A 19 -11.40 -28.18 22.67
CA THR A 19 -12.04 -27.69 21.44
C THR A 19 -13.03 -26.53 21.61
N PHE A 20 -12.90 -25.45 20.82
CA PHE A 20 -14.01 -24.59 20.36
C PHE A 20 -13.84 -24.27 18.85
N PRO A 21 -14.89 -23.90 18.09
CA PRO A 21 -15.02 -24.35 16.70
C PRO A 21 -14.45 -23.41 15.63
N MET A 22 -13.94 -24.02 14.55
CA MET A 22 -13.68 -23.32 13.29
C MET A 22 -14.97 -22.71 12.72
N ARG A 23 -14.96 -21.39 12.46
CA ARG A 23 -16.01 -20.73 11.68
C ARG A 23 -15.40 -19.85 10.60
N VAL A 24 -15.17 -20.45 9.44
CA VAL A 24 -14.41 -19.86 8.32
C VAL A 24 -15.02 -18.54 7.84
N LYS A 25 -14.33 -17.42 8.10
CA LYS A 25 -14.62 -16.10 7.52
C LYS A 25 -13.35 -15.30 7.22
N THR A 26 -13.00 -15.22 5.93
CA THR A 26 -12.17 -14.15 5.33
C THR A 26 -10.64 -14.22 5.49
N LEU A 27 -10.02 -15.24 4.89
CA LEU A 27 -8.56 -15.46 4.72
C LEU A 27 -7.71 -14.35 4.03
N ILE A 28 -8.14 -13.08 3.99
CA ILE A 28 -7.32 -11.94 3.51
C ILE A 28 -7.23 -10.80 4.53
N THR A 29 -8.23 -10.58 5.38
CA THR A 29 -8.09 -9.71 6.57
C THR A 29 -7.08 -10.34 7.53
N ASP A 30 -7.29 -11.62 7.81
CA ASP A 30 -6.55 -12.36 8.83
C ASP A 30 -5.07 -12.49 8.45
N LEU A 31 -4.77 -12.61 7.16
CA LEU A 31 -3.41 -12.68 6.60
C LEU A 31 -2.67 -11.33 6.58
N TYR A 32 -3.35 -10.21 6.84
CA TYR A 32 -2.72 -8.92 7.13
C TYR A 32 -2.52 -8.71 8.63
N VAL A 33 -3.54 -9.04 9.45
CA VAL A 33 -3.51 -8.82 10.91
C VAL A 33 -2.56 -9.79 11.63
N THR A 34 -2.65 -11.10 11.36
CA THR A 34 -1.87 -12.11 12.12
C THR A 34 -0.36 -12.02 11.91
N TRP A 35 0.11 -11.52 10.76
CA TRP A 35 1.55 -11.39 10.51
C TRP A 35 2.21 -10.26 11.33
N ILE A 36 1.46 -9.21 11.69
CA ILE A 36 2.00 -8.09 12.49
C ILE A 36 2.34 -8.58 13.90
N GLY A 37 1.39 -9.25 14.57
CA GLY A 37 1.60 -9.77 15.92
C GLY A 37 2.72 -10.82 16.03
N MET A 38 2.91 -11.65 14.99
CA MET A 38 3.88 -12.76 15.05
C MET A 38 5.36 -12.31 15.07
N HIS A 39 5.66 -11.06 14.70
CA HIS A 39 7.02 -10.52 14.74
C HIS A 39 7.40 -9.92 16.11
N SER A 40 6.43 -9.68 17.00
CA SER A 40 6.64 -9.07 18.33
C SER A 40 7.33 -10.04 19.31
N LEU A 41 7.14 -11.36 19.12
CA LEU A 41 7.67 -12.43 19.98
C LEU A 41 9.20 -12.67 19.86
N ILE A 42 9.87 -12.16 18.82
CA ILE A 42 11.25 -12.56 18.47
C ILE A 42 12.32 -11.57 18.96
N CYS A 43 11.99 -10.28 19.16
CA CYS A 43 13.00 -9.22 19.36
C CYS A 43 12.98 -8.49 20.71
N GLY A 44 12.05 -8.78 21.63
CA GLY A 44 12.05 -8.26 23.01
C GLY A 44 11.85 -6.75 23.20
N ARG A 45 11.93 -5.95 22.14
CA ARG A 45 11.52 -4.53 22.12
C ARG A 45 10.10 -4.45 21.60
N LYS A 46 9.19 -3.86 22.39
CA LYS A 46 7.95 -3.30 21.83
C LYS A 46 8.33 -2.14 20.91
N PRO A 47 7.91 -2.14 19.63
CA PRO A 47 7.81 -0.90 18.88
C PRO A 47 6.78 0.01 19.54
N ALA A 48 6.76 1.29 19.17
CA ALA A 48 5.47 1.98 19.14
C ALA A 48 4.67 1.32 18.01
N GLU A 49 3.65 0.54 18.35
CA GLU A 49 2.87 -0.24 17.38
C GLU A 49 1.89 0.68 16.62
N SER A 50 2.45 1.52 15.76
CA SER A 50 1.73 2.19 14.69
C SER A 50 1.20 1.12 13.72
N GLU A 51 -0.05 0.72 13.90
CA GLU A 51 -0.74 -0.14 12.94
C GLU A 51 -1.35 0.67 11.79
N ALA A 52 -1.53 0.05 10.63
CA ALA A 52 -2.18 0.67 9.48
C ALA A 52 -3.68 0.33 9.47
N ILE A 53 -4.53 1.36 9.41
CA ILE A 53 -5.99 1.23 9.40
C ILE A 53 -6.43 0.74 8.01
N ILE A 54 -6.87 -0.52 7.93
CA ILE A 54 -7.33 -1.14 6.69
C ILE A 54 -8.83 -0.86 6.48
N LEU A 55 -9.19 -0.41 5.28
CA LEU A 55 -10.56 -0.13 4.85
C LEU A 55 -10.78 -0.67 3.42
N SER A 56 -12.03 -0.74 2.98
CA SER A 56 -12.41 -1.00 1.57
C SER A 56 -12.56 0.30 0.75
N PHE A 57 -12.57 0.23 -0.59
CA PHE A 57 -12.92 1.43 -1.40
C PHE A 57 -14.36 1.90 -1.15
N SER A 58 -15.30 1.02 -0.76
CA SER A 58 -16.65 1.44 -0.37
C SER A 58 -16.67 2.39 0.84
N GLU A 59 -15.67 2.31 1.72
CA GLU A 59 -15.56 3.09 2.96
C GLU A 59 -14.77 4.40 2.79
N ILE A 60 -14.39 4.77 1.57
CA ILE A 60 -13.57 5.95 1.24
C ILE A 60 -14.05 7.27 1.86
N LEU A 61 -15.35 7.40 2.16
CA LEU A 61 -15.92 8.59 2.80
C LEU A 61 -15.47 8.77 4.26
N LYS A 62 -14.91 7.75 4.91
CA LYS A 62 -14.21 7.88 6.21
C LYS A 62 -12.98 8.79 6.16
N LEU A 63 -12.47 9.08 4.95
CA LEU A 63 -11.30 9.94 4.71
C LEU A 63 -11.68 11.34 4.20
N LYS A 64 -12.95 11.75 4.34
CA LYS A 64 -13.44 13.08 3.96
C LYS A 64 -12.79 14.14 4.84
N ASP A 65 -12.44 15.29 4.25
CA ASP A 65 -11.72 16.41 4.87
C ASP A 65 -10.31 16.09 5.44
N LEU A 66 -9.91 14.80 5.52
CA LEU A 66 -8.54 14.39 5.83
C LEU A 66 -7.58 14.71 4.67
N LYS A 67 -6.34 15.05 5.03
CA LYS A 67 -5.27 15.42 4.09
C LYS A 67 -4.06 14.51 4.19
N GLY A 68 -3.23 14.57 3.16
CA GLY A 68 -1.87 14.04 3.20
C GLY A 68 -1.37 13.62 1.83
N VAL A 69 -0.66 12.49 1.82
CA VAL A 69 -0.04 11.89 0.65
C VAL A 69 -0.57 10.47 0.44
N TYR A 70 -0.86 10.12 -0.81
CA TYR A 70 -1.34 8.80 -1.20
C TYR A 70 -0.45 8.16 -2.27
N THR A 71 -0.30 6.84 -2.21
CA THR A 71 0.27 6.02 -3.28
C THR A 71 -0.78 5.02 -3.74
N LEU A 72 -1.20 5.14 -5.00
CA LEU A 72 -2.05 4.15 -5.66
C LEU A 72 -1.20 2.96 -6.07
N VAL A 73 -1.69 1.73 -5.88
CA VAL A 73 -1.14 0.50 -6.47
C VAL A 73 -2.04 0.08 -7.63
N ILE A 74 -1.47 0.00 -8.83
CA ILE A 74 -2.20 -0.06 -10.10
C ILE A 74 -1.74 -1.28 -10.90
N LEU A 75 -2.67 -2.17 -11.26
CA LEU A 75 -2.42 -3.30 -12.15
C LEU A 75 -2.80 -2.93 -13.59
N VAL A 76 -1.85 -3.03 -14.51
CA VAL A 76 -2.06 -2.92 -15.96
C VAL A 76 -2.08 -4.32 -16.57
N LYS A 77 -3.23 -4.70 -17.13
CA LYS A 77 -3.54 -6.09 -17.52
C LYS A 77 -2.89 -6.54 -18.83
N SER A 78 -2.61 -5.61 -19.74
CA SER A 78 -1.99 -5.89 -21.04
C SER A 78 -1.15 -4.70 -21.50
N THR A 79 -0.17 -4.94 -22.37
CA THR A 79 0.67 -3.88 -22.96
C THR A 79 -0.12 -3.10 -24.01
N PHE A 80 0.01 -1.77 -24.05
CA PHE A 80 -0.70 -0.93 -25.03
C PHE A 80 -0.07 0.46 -25.23
N PRO A 81 -0.21 1.07 -26.44
CA PRO A 81 0.13 2.47 -26.64
C PRO A 81 -0.92 3.38 -25.98
N LEU A 82 -0.47 4.49 -25.38
CA LEU A 82 -1.32 5.49 -24.74
C LEU A 82 -0.75 6.90 -24.97
N ARG A 83 -1.61 7.82 -25.45
CA ARG A 83 -1.31 9.26 -25.54
C ARG A 83 -1.68 9.97 -24.24
N ILE A 84 -0.74 10.67 -23.61
CA ILE A 84 -0.83 11.19 -22.24
C ILE A 84 -0.66 12.71 -22.24
N GLY A 85 -1.70 13.43 -22.66
CA GLY A 85 -1.71 14.89 -22.67
C GLY A 85 -0.52 15.50 -23.42
N GLY A 86 0.26 16.34 -22.74
CA GLY A 86 1.48 16.96 -23.27
C GLY A 86 2.72 16.05 -23.27
N LEU A 87 2.69 14.88 -22.62
CA LEU A 87 3.82 13.94 -22.60
C LEU A 87 3.96 13.12 -23.89
N GLY A 88 3.06 13.27 -24.87
CA GLY A 88 3.10 12.50 -26.12
C GLY A 88 2.57 11.08 -25.97
N GLU A 89 3.11 10.14 -26.74
CA GLU A 89 2.67 8.73 -26.81
C GLU A 89 3.69 7.78 -26.20
N TRP A 90 3.21 6.85 -25.38
CA TRP A 90 4.06 5.91 -24.63
C TRP A 90 3.50 4.48 -24.69
N LEU A 91 4.41 3.50 -24.76
CA LEU A 91 4.05 2.08 -24.67
C LEU A 91 3.97 1.65 -23.20
N ILE A 92 2.75 1.60 -22.66
CA ILE A 92 2.50 1.12 -21.31
C ILE A 92 2.66 -0.40 -21.30
N LYS A 93 3.63 -0.93 -20.55
CA LYS A 93 3.86 -2.38 -20.39
C LYS A 93 2.84 -2.99 -19.42
N ARG A 94 2.45 -4.27 -19.63
CA ARG A 94 1.69 -5.04 -18.61
C ARG A 94 2.47 -5.10 -17.29
N GLY A 95 1.79 -5.13 -16.15
CA GLY A 95 2.41 -5.29 -14.83
C GLY A 95 1.91 -4.28 -13.81
N ILE A 96 2.65 -4.11 -12.71
CA ILE A 96 2.28 -3.26 -11.59
C ILE A 96 3.00 -1.92 -11.65
N TYR A 97 2.23 -0.87 -11.42
CA TYR A 97 2.70 0.50 -11.29
C TYR A 97 2.29 1.04 -9.92
N THR A 98 3.02 2.05 -9.44
CA THR A 98 2.51 2.94 -8.39
C THR A 98 2.41 4.36 -8.88
N TYR A 99 1.46 5.12 -8.32
CA TYR A 99 1.38 6.56 -8.53
C TYR A 99 1.28 7.27 -7.18
N THR A 100 2.28 8.10 -6.87
CA THR A 100 2.31 8.94 -5.66
C THR A 100 1.65 10.29 -5.94
N GLY A 101 0.85 10.82 -5.00
CA GLY A 101 0.17 12.10 -5.16
C GLY A 101 -0.30 12.73 -3.85
N SER A 102 -0.55 14.04 -3.90
CA SER A 102 -0.92 14.88 -2.77
C SER A 102 -2.41 15.22 -2.71
N ALA A 103 -2.89 15.40 -1.48
CA ALA A 103 -4.29 15.63 -1.13
C ALA A 103 -4.44 16.67 0.00
N LEU A 104 -3.67 17.77 -0.07
CA LEU A 104 -3.63 18.82 0.96
C LEU A 104 -4.75 19.88 0.85
N GLY A 105 -5.78 19.60 0.05
CA GLY A 105 -6.86 20.55 -0.25
C GLY A 105 -8.06 20.40 0.69
N ARG A 106 -9.25 20.67 0.14
CA ARG A 106 -10.56 20.43 0.78
C ARG A 106 -11.54 19.84 -0.24
N GLY A 107 -12.54 19.10 0.22
CA GLY A 107 -13.60 18.53 -0.64
C GLY A 107 -13.02 17.72 -1.80
N SER A 108 -13.27 18.14 -3.06
CA SER A 108 -12.76 17.41 -4.24
C SER A 108 -11.22 17.31 -4.36
N THR A 109 -10.47 17.91 -3.43
CA THR A 109 -9.00 17.91 -3.35
C THR A 109 -8.42 17.39 -2.02
N ASP A 110 -9.28 16.94 -1.08
CA ASP A 110 -8.90 16.15 0.10
C ASP A 110 -8.62 14.67 -0.29
N LEU A 111 -8.28 13.80 0.68
CA LEU A 111 -7.94 12.40 0.41
C LEU A 111 -9.11 11.63 -0.23
N ALA A 112 -10.29 11.68 0.37
CA ALA A 112 -11.48 11.03 -0.19
C ALA A 112 -11.81 11.58 -1.60
N GLY A 113 -11.75 12.90 -1.81
CA GLY A 113 -12.02 13.56 -3.08
C GLY A 113 -11.04 13.20 -4.19
N ARG A 114 -9.73 13.18 -3.88
CA ARG A 114 -8.67 12.76 -4.80
C ARG A 114 -8.82 11.29 -5.20
N ILE A 115 -8.93 10.39 -4.22
CA ILE A 115 -8.99 8.95 -4.49
C ILE A 115 -10.33 8.56 -5.15
N SER A 116 -11.45 9.17 -4.74
CA SER A 116 -12.77 9.00 -5.41
C SER A 116 -12.76 9.55 -6.84
N ARG A 117 -11.92 10.54 -7.15
CA ARG A 117 -11.69 10.96 -8.54
C ARG A 117 -10.85 9.93 -9.31
N HIS A 118 -9.84 9.33 -8.69
CA HIS A 118 -9.01 8.30 -9.33
C HIS A 118 -9.82 7.05 -9.69
N LEU A 119 -10.65 6.56 -8.78
CA LEU A 119 -11.52 5.37 -8.95
C LEU A 119 -12.60 5.52 -10.05
N ARG A 120 -13.03 6.75 -10.38
CA ARG A 120 -14.04 6.98 -11.43
C ARG A 120 -13.48 6.75 -12.83
N MET A 121 -14.05 5.80 -13.58
CA MET A 121 -13.64 5.50 -14.97
C MET A 121 -14.00 6.61 -15.96
N ASN A 122 -15.24 7.11 -15.94
CA ASN A 122 -15.66 8.20 -16.83
C ASN A 122 -15.45 9.56 -16.14
N LYS A 123 -14.58 10.39 -16.70
CA LYS A 123 -14.20 11.72 -16.19
C LYS A 123 -13.44 12.50 -17.26
N ARG A 124 -13.56 13.84 -17.26
CA ARG A 124 -12.59 14.70 -17.95
C ARG A 124 -11.21 14.46 -17.34
N ARG A 125 -10.25 14.00 -18.16
CA ARG A 125 -8.84 13.82 -17.79
C ARG A 125 -8.25 15.20 -17.44
N LYS A 126 -7.62 15.32 -16.27
CA LYS A 126 -6.97 16.57 -15.79
C LYS A 126 -5.50 16.36 -15.41
N TRP A 127 -5.16 15.18 -14.91
CA TRP A 127 -3.79 14.81 -14.52
C TRP A 127 -3.29 13.66 -15.39
N HIS A 128 -1.97 13.49 -15.51
CA HIS A 128 -1.35 12.43 -16.30
C HIS A 128 -1.88 11.03 -15.90
N ILE A 129 -2.12 10.79 -14.61
CA ILE A 129 -2.70 9.54 -14.10
C ILE A 129 -4.14 9.26 -14.58
N ASP A 130 -4.94 10.27 -14.90
CA ASP A 130 -6.28 10.05 -15.46
C ASP A 130 -6.23 9.39 -16.84
N TYR A 131 -5.18 9.61 -17.64
CA TYR A 131 -5.06 8.97 -18.96
C TYR A 131 -4.83 7.46 -18.82
N LEU A 132 -3.99 7.06 -17.86
CA LEU A 132 -3.74 5.64 -17.56
C LEU A 132 -4.98 4.96 -16.97
N LEU A 133 -5.63 5.59 -15.99
CA LEU A 133 -6.81 5.02 -15.32
C LEU A 133 -8.04 4.96 -16.24
N CYS A 134 -8.27 5.98 -17.08
CA CYS A 134 -9.36 5.96 -18.07
C CYS A 134 -9.08 5.10 -19.32
N SER A 135 -8.05 4.24 -19.31
CA SER A 135 -7.71 3.37 -20.45
C SER A 135 -8.55 2.10 -20.57
N GLY A 136 -9.25 1.71 -19.50
CA GLY A 136 -9.91 0.40 -19.37
C GLY A 136 -8.96 -0.79 -19.20
N LYS A 137 -7.65 -0.60 -19.37
CA LYS A 137 -6.60 -1.64 -19.24
C LYS A 137 -5.86 -1.60 -17.90
N ALA A 138 -5.98 -0.50 -17.16
CA ALA A 138 -5.48 -0.33 -15.80
C ALA A 138 -6.64 -0.46 -14.78
N SER A 139 -6.35 -1.01 -13.59
CA SER A 139 -7.23 -0.90 -12.42
C SER A 139 -6.42 -0.65 -11.14
N ILE A 140 -6.98 0.14 -10.22
CA ILE A 140 -6.41 0.36 -8.89
C ILE A 140 -6.77 -0.87 -8.05
N GLU A 141 -5.77 -1.48 -7.40
CA GLU A 141 -5.95 -2.64 -6.52
C GLU A 141 -5.87 -2.27 -5.03
N ALA A 142 -5.13 -1.19 -4.70
CA ALA A 142 -5.11 -0.57 -3.39
C ALA A 142 -4.72 0.91 -3.47
N ALA A 143 -4.97 1.66 -2.39
CA ALA A 143 -4.37 2.96 -2.15
C ALA A 143 -3.84 3.01 -0.70
N LEU A 144 -2.62 3.52 -0.51
CA LEU A 144 -2.00 3.71 0.81
C LEU A 144 -1.85 5.20 1.08
N MET A 145 -2.26 5.66 2.26
CA MET A 145 -2.25 7.07 2.65
C MET A 145 -1.50 7.26 3.96
N PHE A 146 -0.77 8.37 4.07
CA PHE A 146 -0.21 8.87 5.32
C PHE A 146 -0.87 10.22 5.60
N ILE A 147 -1.52 10.36 6.75
CA ILE A 147 -2.25 11.57 7.14
C ILE A 147 -1.24 12.65 7.56
N THR A 148 -1.30 13.81 6.91
CA THR A 148 -0.41 14.95 7.19
C THR A 148 -0.92 16.24 6.54
N GLU A 149 -0.52 17.39 7.08
CA GLU A 149 -0.64 18.70 6.42
C GLU A 149 0.57 19.00 5.50
N ASP A 150 1.66 18.25 5.61
CA ASP A 150 2.94 18.52 4.94
C ASP A 150 3.01 18.04 3.48
N ARG A 151 3.89 18.70 2.72
CA ARG A 151 4.13 18.43 1.28
C ARG A 151 5.01 17.20 1.03
N MET A 152 4.67 16.07 1.63
CA MET A 152 5.48 14.84 1.59
C MET A 152 5.45 14.05 0.26
N GLU A 153 4.72 14.49 -0.78
CA GLU A 153 4.56 13.76 -2.05
C GLU A 153 5.90 13.34 -2.67
N CYS A 154 6.86 14.25 -2.73
CA CYS A 154 8.20 13.99 -3.26
C CYS A 154 8.99 13.07 -2.34
N ASN A 155 8.92 13.29 -1.02
CA ASN A 155 9.64 12.53 0.00
C ASN A 155 9.19 11.05 0.01
N VAL A 156 7.88 10.79 -0.03
CA VAL A 156 7.31 9.44 -0.21
C VAL A 156 7.85 8.84 -1.50
N ASN A 157 7.69 9.52 -2.64
CA ASN A 157 8.05 8.96 -3.93
C ASN A 157 9.56 8.61 -4.02
N GLN A 158 10.43 9.47 -3.51
CA GLN A 158 11.87 9.23 -3.43
C GLN A 158 12.22 8.11 -2.45
N HIS A 159 11.51 8.00 -1.32
CA HIS A 159 11.68 6.90 -0.38
C HIS A 159 11.26 5.56 -1.01
N LEU A 160 10.13 5.51 -1.74
CA LEU A 160 9.73 4.30 -2.49
C LEU A 160 10.74 3.92 -3.58
N ILE A 161 11.33 4.91 -4.27
CA ILE A 161 12.42 4.66 -5.23
C ILE A 161 13.63 4.04 -4.53
N LYS A 162 14.11 4.67 -3.45
CA LYS A 162 15.31 4.24 -2.71
C LYS A 162 15.15 2.85 -2.07
N SER A 163 13.99 2.58 -1.47
CA SER A 163 13.76 1.38 -0.66
C SER A 163 13.27 0.18 -1.47
N LEU A 164 12.73 0.38 -2.68
CA LEU A 164 12.14 -0.70 -3.50
C LEU A 164 12.73 -0.86 -4.91
N ASN A 165 13.63 0.03 -5.33
CA ASN A 165 14.32 0.05 -6.63
C ASN A 165 13.43 -0.22 -7.87
N PRO A 166 12.31 0.51 -8.05
CA PRO A 166 11.49 0.42 -9.25
C PRO A 166 12.15 1.11 -10.45
N THR A 167 11.63 0.80 -11.64
CA THR A 167 11.99 1.52 -12.87
C THR A 167 11.11 2.76 -13.06
N ILE A 168 11.63 3.75 -13.79
CA ILE A 168 10.87 4.94 -14.21
C ILE A 168 10.32 4.69 -15.62
N PRO A 169 9.00 4.45 -15.80
CA PRO A 169 8.42 4.09 -17.10
C PRO A 169 8.22 5.28 -18.04
N ILE A 170 7.95 6.48 -17.49
CA ILE A 170 7.64 7.70 -18.24
C ILE A 170 8.23 8.89 -17.46
N PRO A 171 9.21 9.63 -18.02
CA PRO A 171 9.73 10.85 -17.40
C PRO A 171 8.66 11.95 -17.23
N ASN A 172 8.84 12.79 -16.21
CA ASN A 172 8.00 13.96 -15.89
C ASN A 172 6.52 13.64 -15.58
N PHE A 173 6.16 12.36 -15.48
CA PHE A 173 4.79 11.93 -15.20
C PHE A 173 4.40 12.29 -13.76
N GLY A 174 3.39 13.14 -13.62
CA GLY A 174 2.90 13.61 -12.32
C GLY A 174 3.89 14.48 -11.53
N SER A 175 4.98 14.93 -12.16
CA SER A 175 6.08 15.64 -11.50
C SER A 175 6.56 16.88 -12.27
N SER A 176 5.70 17.44 -13.13
CA SER A 176 6.02 18.59 -13.99
C SER A 176 6.20 19.91 -13.22
N ASP A 177 5.71 19.96 -11.98
CA ASP A 177 5.82 21.01 -10.98
C ASP A 177 6.69 20.59 -9.77
N CYS A 178 7.49 19.53 -9.92
CA CYS A 178 8.34 19.00 -8.85
C CYS A 178 9.69 19.73 -8.74
N ASN A 179 9.80 20.61 -7.75
CA ASN A 179 11.07 21.28 -7.42
C ASN A 179 12.10 20.37 -6.72
N MET A 180 11.73 19.14 -6.34
CA MET A 180 12.58 18.17 -5.63
C MET A 180 13.32 17.19 -6.56
N GLY A 181 13.26 17.38 -7.89
CA GLY A 181 13.99 16.56 -8.86
C GLY A 181 13.44 15.14 -9.11
N CYS A 182 12.18 14.86 -8.76
CA CYS A 182 11.56 13.57 -9.05
C CYS A 182 11.40 13.36 -10.57
N ARG A 183 12.15 12.41 -11.13
CA ARG A 183 12.08 12.04 -12.56
C ARG A 183 10.68 11.54 -12.99
N SER A 184 9.87 11.05 -12.06
CA SER A 184 8.47 10.66 -12.23
C SER A 184 7.84 10.40 -10.85
N HIS A 185 6.53 10.64 -10.72
CA HIS A 185 5.69 10.15 -9.61
C HIS A 185 4.88 8.88 -9.99
N LEU A 186 5.01 8.40 -11.23
CA LEU A 186 4.61 7.06 -11.68
C LEU A 186 5.84 6.14 -11.71
N LEU A 187 5.79 5.01 -10.99
CA LEU A 187 6.88 4.02 -10.89
C LEU A 187 6.40 2.67 -11.45
N TYR A 188 7.30 1.82 -11.97
CA TYR A 188 6.96 0.50 -12.54
C TYR A 188 7.79 -0.64 -11.92
N PHE A 189 7.08 -1.69 -11.49
CA PHE A 189 7.57 -2.81 -10.67
C PHE A 189 7.61 -4.16 -11.42
N GLY A 190 7.47 -4.16 -12.74
CA GLY A 190 7.42 -5.41 -13.52
C GLY A 190 6.07 -6.13 -13.40
N SER A 191 6.05 -7.42 -13.75
CA SER A 191 4.85 -8.28 -13.67
C SER A 191 5.04 -9.54 -12.83
N GLU A 192 6.13 -9.61 -12.05
CA GLU A 192 6.54 -10.78 -11.26
C GLU A 192 6.21 -10.63 -9.76
N LEU A 193 6.29 -9.40 -9.24
CA LEU A 193 5.88 -9.07 -7.88
C LEU A 193 4.35 -9.09 -7.78
N PRO A 194 3.73 -9.77 -6.79
CA PRO A 194 2.28 -9.69 -6.56
C PRO A 194 1.85 -8.34 -5.95
N CYS A 195 0.59 -7.94 -6.21
CA CYS A 195 0.04 -6.67 -5.74
C CYS A 195 0.02 -6.56 -4.20
N ASP A 196 -0.38 -7.62 -3.50
CA ASP A 196 -0.45 -7.62 -2.03
C ASP A 196 0.94 -7.54 -1.39
N ILE A 197 1.95 -8.19 -1.98
CA ILE A 197 3.34 -8.10 -1.51
C ILE A 197 3.89 -6.68 -1.70
N LEU A 198 3.54 -6.00 -2.80
CA LEU A 198 3.89 -4.59 -2.98
C LEU A 198 3.16 -3.68 -1.97
N VAL A 199 1.86 -3.88 -1.75
CA VAL A 199 1.07 -3.16 -0.73
C VAL A 199 1.69 -3.33 0.66
N ARG A 200 2.01 -4.57 1.07
CA ARG A 200 2.71 -4.88 2.34
C ARG A 200 4.06 -4.17 2.44
N LYS A 201 4.85 -4.12 1.36
CA LYS A 201 6.13 -3.40 1.33
C LYS A 201 5.92 -1.89 1.51
N ILE A 202 5.04 -1.26 0.73
CA ILE A 202 4.77 0.18 0.82
C ILE A 202 4.21 0.55 2.20
N CYS A 203 3.32 -0.27 2.76
CA CYS A 203 2.74 -0.06 4.09
C CYS A 203 3.81 0.00 5.19
N ARG A 204 4.77 -0.94 5.19
CA ARG A 204 5.90 -0.91 6.13
C ARG A 204 6.76 0.36 6.00
N LEU A 205 6.96 0.86 4.78
CA LEU A 205 7.71 2.10 4.56
C LEU A 205 6.93 3.33 5.05
N TYR A 206 5.60 3.36 4.85
CA TYR A 206 4.72 4.40 5.37
C TYR A 206 4.75 4.46 6.91
N LEU A 207 4.68 3.29 7.57
CA LEU A 207 4.80 3.16 9.03
C LEU A 207 6.19 3.52 9.59
N GLN A 208 7.19 3.74 8.73
CA GLN A 208 8.53 4.18 9.09
C GLN A 208 8.75 5.69 8.88
N MET A 209 7.73 6.45 8.43
CA MET A 209 7.90 7.86 8.07
C MET A 209 7.82 8.85 9.24
N GLY A 210 7.28 8.44 10.39
CA GLY A 210 7.15 9.27 11.59
C GLY A 210 5.75 9.24 12.19
N GLU A 211 5.43 10.25 13.00
CA GLU A 211 4.14 10.39 13.67
C GLU A 211 3.05 10.82 12.67
N GLY A 212 2.22 9.87 12.25
CA GLY A 212 1.04 10.10 11.41
C GLY A 212 0.28 8.81 11.15
N GLU A 213 -1.04 8.92 11.00
CA GLU A 213 -1.89 7.74 10.74
C GLU A 213 -1.65 7.20 9.33
N VAL A 214 -1.54 5.87 9.21
CA VAL A 214 -1.44 5.18 7.92
C VAL A 214 -2.74 4.46 7.64
N PHE A 215 -3.34 4.73 6.49
CA PHE A 215 -4.56 4.07 6.02
C PHE A 215 -4.28 3.27 4.75
N VAL A 216 -4.91 2.11 4.61
CA VAL A 216 -4.84 1.27 3.41
C VAL A 216 -6.25 0.97 2.91
N LEU A 217 -6.65 1.59 1.79
CA LEU A 217 -7.84 1.15 1.07
C LEU A 217 -7.49 -0.05 0.20
N ILE A 218 -8.21 -1.16 0.38
CA ILE A 218 -8.16 -2.33 -0.48
C ILE A 218 -9.40 -2.35 -1.37
N LYS A 219 -9.23 -2.75 -2.64
CA LYS A 219 -10.33 -2.93 -3.59
C LYS A 219 -11.36 -3.94 -3.09
N ASP A 220 -12.64 -3.58 -3.17
CA ASP A 220 -13.73 -4.44 -2.76
C ASP A 220 -13.69 -5.76 -3.55
N LYS A 221 -13.78 -6.89 -2.83
CA LYS A 221 -14.01 -8.18 -3.47
C LYS A 221 -15.39 -8.15 -4.10
N ARG A 222 -15.46 -8.30 -5.43
CA ARG A 222 -16.70 -8.74 -6.05
C ARG A 222 -17.00 -10.14 -5.53
N HIS A 223 -18.10 -10.29 -4.81
CA HIS A 223 -18.79 -11.57 -4.79
C HIS A 223 -19.29 -11.81 -6.22
N ALA A 224 -18.94 -12.98 -6.76
CA ALA A 224 -19.37 -13.46 -8.06
C ALA A 224 -20.48 -14.50 -7.86
#